data_AF-A0A1G7G745-F1
#
_entry.id   AF-A0A1G7G745-F1
#
_cell.length_a   1.000
_cell.length_b   1.000
_cell.length_c   1.000
_cell.angle_alpha   90.00
_cell.angle_beta   90.00
_cell.angle_gamma   90.00
#
_symmetry.space_group_name_H-M   'P 1'
#
loop_
_entity.id
_entity.type
_entity.pdbx_description
1 polymer ?
#
loop_
_entity_poly.entity_id
_entity_poly.type
_entity_poly.pdbx_seq_one_letter_code
_entity_poly.pdbx_strand_id
1 'polypeptide(L)'
;MKPTDELTGTSVLVHPDFDDDPAQKQGQVGMITGAKLETDDIYVSFGKGENARYSTNALLVFKPADVIYELLMNEARKANYDDFKALFQVNLMQQHGLTPLVRKAMEFVKDNKVVREFAMDTLENQLEINQNRGYEY
;
A
#
# COMPACT_ATOMS: atom_id res chain seq x y z
N MET A 1 -3.26 13.33 17.56
CA MET A 1 -2.39 12.14 17.63
C MET A 1 -1.16 12.43 16.78
N LYS A 2 -0.01 11.78 17.03
CA LYS A 2 1.14 11.95 16.13
C LYS A 2 0.85 11.17 14.84
N PRO A 3 1.10 11.71 13.64
CA PRO A 3 0.87 11.01 12.38
C PRO A 3 1.57 9.63 12.31
N THR A 4 2.69 9.50 13.02
CA THR A 4 3.44 8.26 13.23
C THR A 4 2.62 7.11 13.84
N ASP A 5 1.72 7.42 14.77
CA ASP A 5 0.94 6.41 15.49
C ASP A 5 -0.16 5.83 14.58
N GLU A 6 -0.61 6.60 13.59
CA GLU A 6 -1.66 6.21 12.63
C GLU A 6 -1.14 5.27 11.54
N LEU A 7 0.17 5.30 11.24
CA LEU A 7 0.80 4.41 10.26
C LEU A 7 1.09 3.02 10.84
N THR A 8 1.26 2.91 12.15
CA THR A 8 1.63 1.65 12.81
C THR A 8 0.50 0.62 12.66
N GLY A 9 0.85 -0.59 12.24
CA GLY A 9 -0.11 -1.66 11.94
C GLY A 9 -0.58 -1.69 10.47
N THR A 10 -0.20 -0.69 9.67
CA THR A 10 -0.52 -0.66 8.23
C THR A 10 0.30 -1.72 7.50
N SER A 11 -0.36 -2.54 6.68
CA SER A 11 0.32 -3.46 5.77
C SER A 11 0.87 -2.70 4.57
N VAL A 12 2.08 -3.03 4.15
CA VAL A 12 2.77 -2.39 3.01
C VAL A 12 3.40 -3.45 2.13
N LEU A 13 3.49 -3.17 0.83
CA LEU A 13 4.28 -3.95 -0.12
C LEU A 13 5.58 -3.19 -0.40
N VAL A 14 6.74 -3.83 -0.23
CA VAL A 14 8.00 -3.24 -0.71
C VAL A 14 7.94 -3.20 -2.23
N HIS A 15 8.20 -2.02 -2.81
CA HIS A 15 8.05 -1.80 -4.24
C HIS A 15 8.87 -2.86 -5.03
N PRO A 16 8.24 -3.68 -5.89
CA PRO A 16 8.93 -4.79 -6.57
C PRO A 16 10.09 -4.34 -7.45
N ASP A 17 9.96 -3.15 -8.05
CA ASP A 17 10.97 -2.56 -8.93
C ASP A 17 11.88 -1.55 -8.17
N PHE A 18 12.06 -1.71 -6.86
CA PHE A 18 12.91 -0.82 -6.06
C PHE A 18 14.39 -1.19 -6.20
N ASP A 19 15.16 -0.44 -6.98
CA ASP A 19 16.53 -0.81 -7.35
C ASP A 19 17.53 -0.86 -6.17
N ASP A 20 17.31 -0.08 -5.10
CA ASP A 20 18.22 0.02 -3.95
C ASP A 20 17.59 -0.54 -2.66
N ASP A 21 17.35 -1.86 -2.66
CA ASP A 21 16.83 -2.57 -1.47
C ASP A 21 17.94 -3.30 -0.69
N PRO A 22 18.55 -2.67 0.32
CA PRO A 22 19.60 -3.29 1.12
C PRO A 22 19.11 -4.48 1.96
N ALA A 23 17.80 -4.57 2.23
CA ALA A 23 17.20 -5.67 2.99
C ALA A 23 16.70 -6.82 2.10
N GLN A 24 16.74 -6.66 0.77
CA GLN A 24 16.34 -7.68 -0.21
C GLN A 24 14.92 -8.23 0.01
N LYS A 25 13.98 -7.34 0.33
CA LYS A 25 12.56 -7.64 0.55
C LYS A 25 11.65 -7.09 -0.56
N GLN A 26 12.19 -6.71 -1.73
CA GLN A 26 11.42 -6.37 -2.93
C GLN A 26 10.26 -7.33 -3.16
N GLY A 27 9.06 -6.77 -3.34
CA GLY A 27 7.84 -7.55 -3.52
C GLY A 27 7.35 -8.28 -2.27
N GLN A 28 7.98 -8.16 -1.11
CA GLN A 28 7.46 -8.78 0.11
C GLN A 28 6.45 -7.85 0.81
N VAL A 29 5.41 -8.47 1.36
CA VAL A 29 4.43 -7.76 2.18
C VAL A 29 4.92 -7.72 3.63
N GLY A 30 5.01 -6.52 4.18
CA GLY A 30 5.36 -6.24 5.57
C GLY A 30 4.27 -5.48 6.30
N MET A 31 4.54 -5.15 7.56
CA MET A 31 3.68 -4.30 8.37
C MET A 31 4.52 -3.20 9.01
N ILE A 32 4.05 -1.96 8.95
CA ILE A 32 4.71 -0.83 9.60
C ILE A 32 4.64 -1.02 11.11
N THR A 33 5.81 -1.01 11.77
CA THR A 33 5.93 -1.08 13.23
C THR A 33 6.30 0.26 13.85
N GLY A 34 6.64 1.25 13.02
CA GLY A 34 6.88 2.62 13.43
C GLY A 34 7.34 3.48 12.25
N ALA A 35 7.28 4.79 12.42
CA ALA A 35 7.70 5.75 11.39
C ALA A 35 8.37 6.98 12.01
N LYS A 36 9.34 7.57 11.32
CA LYS A 36 9.90 8.89 11.63
C LYS A 36 9.82 9.71 10.35
N LEU A 37 8.69 10.40 10.19
CA LEU A 37 8.41 11.16 8.97
C LEU A 37 9.38 12.33 8.77
N GLU A 38 9.94 12.89 9.84
CA GLU A 38 10.95 13.97 9.78
C GLU A 38 12.24 13.55 9.04
N THR A 39 12.57 12.26 9.08
CA THR A 39 13.77 11.70 8.43
C THR A 39 13.43 10.72 7.30
N ASP A 40 12.15 10.63 6.93
CA ASP A 40 11.63 9.65 5.98
C ASP A 40 12.02 8.19 6.30
N ASP A 41 12.09 7.85 7.59
CA ASP A 41 12.43 6.49 8.03
C ASP A 41 11.16 5.71 8.42
N ILE A 42 10.77 4.73 7.62
CA ILE A 42 9.67 3.80 7.91
C ILE A 42 10.24 2.45 8.33
N TYR A 43 9.82 1.96 9.49
CA TYR A 43 10.23 0.65 10.02
C TYR A 43 9.17 -0.39 9.69
N VAL A 44 9.56 -1.41 8.94
CA VAL A 44 8.67 -2.47 8.46
C VAL A 44 9.11 -3.83 9.01
N SER A 45 8.17 -4.58 9.59
CA SER A 45 8.37 -5.95 10.02
C SER A 45 7.81 -6.95 9.01
N PHE A 46 8.58 -7.99 8.71
CA PHE A 46 8.20 -9.10 7.84
C PHE A 46 7.86 -10.37 8.64
N GLY A 47 7.88 -10.29 9.96
CA GLY A 47 7.68 -11.41 10.89
C GLY A 47 9.01 -12.06 11.31
N LYS A 48 8.93 -12.93 12.32
CA LYS A 48 10.08 -13.69 12.87
C LYS A 48 11.30 -12.84 13.28
N GLY A 49 11.08 -11.58 13.65
CA GLY A 49 12.14 -10.65 14.03
C GLY A 49 12.85 -9.96 12.85
N GLU A 50 12.43 -10.24 11.61
CA GLU A 50 12.95 -9.56 10.43
C GLU A 50 12.31 -8.16 10.32
N ASN A 51 13.13 -7.13 10.53
CA ASN A 51 12.73 -5.74 10.38
C ASN A 51 13.69 -5.04 9.41
N ALA A 52 13.14 -4.16 8.58
CA ALA A 52 13.92 -3.33 7.68
C ALA A 52 13.44 -1.89 7.74
N ARG A 53 14.27 -1.00 7.19
CA ARG A 53 14.02 0.43 7.13
C ARG A 53 13.90 0.85 5.68
N TYR A 54 12.85 1.59 5.36
CA TYR A 54 12.53 2.06 4.02
C TYR A 54 12.13 3.53 4.06
N SER A 55 12.34 4.23 2.95
CA SER A 55 11.71 5.51 2.65
C SER A 55 10.24 5.33 2.28
N THR A 56 9.45 6.40 2.40
CA THR A 56 8.02 6.36 2.04
C THR A 56 7.77 6.09 0.56
N ASN A 57 8.70 6.46 -0.33
CA ASN A 57 8.61 6.18 -1.77
C ASN A 57 8.92 4.71 -2.14
N ALA A 58 9.58 3.95 -1.27
CA ALA A 58 9.91 2.54 -1.48
C ALA A 58 8.79 1.59 -1.07
N LEU A 59 7.73 2.11 -0.44
CA LEU A 59 6.63 1.34 0.11
C LEU A 59 5.34 1.65 -0.64
N LEU A 60 4.66 0.59 -1.06
CA LEU A 60 3.36 0.65 -1.69
C LEU A 60 2.26 0.34 -0.67
N VAL A 61 1.22 1.15 -0.71
CA VAL A 61 -0.01 1.03 0.07
C VAL A 61 -1.20 0.97 -0.88
N PHE A 62 -2.32 0.39 -0.44
CA PHE A 62 -3.53 0.49 -1.23
C PHE A 62 -4.04 1.93 -1.27
N LYS A 63 -4.47 2.37 -2.45
CA LYS A 63 -5.25 3.59 -2.60
C LYS A 63 -6.55 3.46 -1.76
N PRO A 64 -7.14 4.58 -1.33
CA PRO A 64 -8.43 4.56 -0.64
C PRO A 64 -9.50 3.78 -1.41
N ALA A 65 -10.38 3.07 -0.69
CA ALA A 65 -11.34 2.16 -1.30
C ALA A 65 -12.36 2.87 -2.22
N ASP A 66 -12.70 4.13 -1.92
CA ASP A 66 -13.46 5.04 -2.77
C ASP A 66 -12.75 5.34 -4.09
N VAL A 67 -11.46 5.66 -4.03
CA VAL A 67 -10.63 5.88 -5.23
C VAL A 67 -10.55 4.62 -6.09
N ILE A 68 -10.31 3.45 -5.48
CA ILE A 68 -10.28 2.17 -6.21
C ILE A 68 -11.63 1.87 -6.84
N TYR A 69 -12.73 2.17 -6.14
CA TYR A 69 -14.08 1.97 -6.67
C TYR A 69 -14.39 2.91 -7.85
N GLU A 70 -14.04 4.19 -7.76
CA GLU A 70 -14.20 5.14 -8.86
C GLU A 70 -13.36 4.75 -10.07
N LEU A 71 -12.10 4.37 -9.85
CA LEU A 71 -11.21 3.87 -10.89
C LEU A 71 -11.80 2.61 -11.54
N LEU A 72 -12.30 1.66 -10.74
CA LEU A 72 -13.02 0.49 -11.25
C LEU A 72 -14.21 0.89 -12.13
N MET A 73 -15.05 1.84 -11.72
CA MET A 73 -16.23 2.20 -12.51
C MET A 73 -15.90 2.97 -13.79
N ASN A 74 -14.86 3.79 -13.77
CA ASN A 74 -14.48 4.67 -14.88
C ASN A 74 -13.49 4.03 -15.85
N GLU A 75 -12.61 3.16 -15.37
CA GLU A 75 -11.47 2.63 -16.13
C GLU A 75 -11.51 1.10 -16.33
N ALA A 76 -12.45 0.38 -15.72
CA ALA A 76 -12.62 -1.07 -15.97
C ALA A 76 -12.88 -1.44 -17.42
N ARG A 77 -13.31 -0.48 -18.26
CA ARG A 77 -13.45 -0.71 -19.70
C ARG A 77 -12.10 -0.86 -20.42
N LYS A 78 -11.00 -0.40 -19.80
CA LYS A 78 -9.62 -0.53 -20.30
C LYS A 78 -8.90 -1.75 -19.71
N ALA A 79 -9.31 -2.20 -18.52
CA ALA A 79 -8.82 -3.42 -17.91
C ALA A 79 -9.44 -4.64 -18.61
N ASN A 80 -8.69 -5.74 -18.74
CA ASN A 80 -9.29 -6.99 -19.17
C ASN A 80 -10.21 -7.54 -18.05
N TYR A 81 -11.06 -8.53 -18.38
CA TYR A 81 -12.04 -9.07 -17.44
C TYR A 81 -11.40 -9.68 -16.17
N ASP A 82 -10.20 -10.23 -16.28
CA ASP A 82 -9.49 -10.85 -15.17
C ASP A 82 -8.89 -9.79 -14.22
N ASP A 83 -8.34 -8.70 -14.77
CA ASP A 83 -7.87 -7.54 -14.01
C ASP A 83 -9.03 -6.85 -13.29
N PHE A 84 -10.21 -6.76 -13.92
CA PHE A 84 -11.41 -6.22 -13.26
C PHE A 84 -11.82 -7.06 -12.04
N LYS A 85 -11.88 -8.39 -12.20
CA LYS A 85 -12.18 -9.30 -11.08
C LYS A 85 -11.18 -9.16 -9.95
N ALA A 86 -9.90 -9.09 -10.31
CA ALA A 86 -8.80 -8.90 -9.38
C ALA A 86 -8.97 -7.62 -8.56
N LEU A 87 -9.21 -6.50 -9.22
CA LEU A 87 -9.43 -5.19 -8.59
C LEU A 87 -10.70 -5.17 -7.73
N PHE A 88 -11.79 -5.77 -8.18
CA PHE A 88 -13.02 -5.87 -7.40
C PHE A 88 -12.82 -6.70 -6.13
N GLN A 89 -12.09 -7.81 -6.22
CA GLN A 89 -11.75 -8.63 -5.06
C GLN A 89 -10.89 -7.86 -4.04
N VAL A 90 -9.92 -7.09 -4.51
CA VAL A 90 -9.09 -6.21 -3.67
C VAL A 90 -9.95 -5.16 -2.96
N ASN A 91 -10.88 -4.52 -3.67
CA ASN A 91 -11.79 -3.53 -3.09
C ASN A 91 -12.64 -4.13 -1.96
N LEU A 92 -13.22 -5.31 -2.17
CA LEU A 92 -13.97 -6.03 -1.13
C LEU A 92 -13.09 -6.37 0.09
N MET A 93 -11.88 -6.87 -0.14
CA MET A 93 -10.95 -7.22 0.95
C MET A 93 -10.57 -6.00 1.80
N GLN A 94 -10.43 -4.82 1.17
CA GLN A 94 -10.18 -3.56 1.89
C GLN A 94 -11.38 -3.08 2.69
N GLN A 95 -12.59 -3.14 2.13
CA GLN A 95 -13.82 -2.74 2.83
C GLN A 95 -14.08 -3.55 4.11
N HIS A 96 -13.66 -4.81 4.13
CA HIS A 96 -13.78 -5.66 5.32
C HIS A 96 -12.74 -5.35 6.41
N GLY A 97 -11.70 -4.54 6.13
CA GLY A 97 -10.79 -3.93 7.12
C GLY A 97 -9.92 -4.88 7.95
N LEU A 98 -10.00 -6.20 7.75
CA LEU A 98 -9.21 -7.17 8.52
C LEU A 98 -7.78 -7.24 7.97
N THR A 99 -6.77 -6.94 8.80
CA THR A 99 -5.34 -6.97 8.45
C THR A 99 -4.90 -8.22 7.68
N PRO A 100 -5.35 -9.46 8.02
CA PRO A 100 -5.01 -10.65 7.25
C PRO A 100 -5.55 -10.65 5.81
N LEU A 101 -6.73 -10.05 5.58
CA LEU A 101 -7.33 -9.94 4.25
C LEU A 101 -6.59 -8.91 3.41
N VAL A 102 -6.20 -7.78 4.01
CA VAL A 102 -5.38 -6.75 3.33
C VAL A 102 -4.04 -7.33 2.90
N ARG A 103 -3.35 -8.07 3.79
CA ARG A 103 -2.11 -8.76 3.44
C ARG A 103 -2.30 -9.74 2.29
N LYS A 104 -3.37 -10.53 2.31
CA LYS A 104 -3.69 -11.48 1.23
C LYS A 104 -3.97 -10.76 -0.10
N ALA A 105 -4.65 -9.62 -0.05
CA ALA A 105 -4.89 -8.79 -1.23
C ALA A 105 -3.55 -8.26 -1.79
N MET A 106 -2.62 -7.82 -0.94
CA MET A 106 -1.30 -7.36 -1.37
C MET A 106 -0.48 -8.47 -2.04
N GLU A 107 -0.49 -9.69 -1.48
CA GLU A 107 0.17 -10.83 -2.11
C GLU A 107 -0.44 -11.18 -3.48
N PHE A 108 -1.74 -10.98 -3.64
CA PHE A 108 -2.44 -11.24 -4.90
C PHE A 108 -2.11 -10.20 -5.98
N VAL A 109 -2.02 -8.91 -5.63
CA VAL A 109 -1.67 -7.85 -6.60
C VAL A 109 -0.18 -7.78 -6.90
N LYS A 110 0.68 -8.29 -6.02
CA LYS A 110 2.14 -8.29 -6.17
C LYS A 110 2.58 -8.76 -7.56
N ASP A 111 2.01 -9.87 -8.04
CA ASP A 111 2.47 -10.52 -9.28
C ASP A 111 1.79 -9.94 -10.54
N ASN A 112 0.76 -9.10 -10.40
CA ASN A 112 0.08 -8.45 -11.52
C ASN A 112 0.39 -6.94 -11.53
N LYS A 113 1.35 -6.54 -12.37
CA LYS A 113 1.82 -5.15 -12.49
C LYS A 113 0.68 -4.16 -12.79
N VAL A 114 -0.23 -4.51 -13.70
CA VAL A 114 -1.35 -3.63 -14.09
C VAL A 114 -2.28 -3.40 -12.90
N VAL A 115 -2.68 -4.47 -12.22
CA VAL A 115 -3.56 -4.37 -11.04
C VAL A 115 -2.85 -3.65 -9.89
N ARG A 116 -1.54 -3.87 -9.70
CA ARG A 116 -0.73 -3.20 -8.69
C ARG A 116 -0.67 -1.68 -8.92
N GLU A 117 -0.29 -1.24 -10.12
CA GLU A 117 -0.20 0.19 -10.47
C GLU A 117 -1.56 0.89 -10.34
N PHE A 118 -2.64 0.14 -10.58
CA PHE A 118 -3.99 0.67 -10.48
C PHE A 118 -4.50 0.75 -9.03
N ALA A 119 -4.25 -0.28 -8.23
CA ALA A 119 -4.79 -0.39 -6.87
C ALA A 119 -3.90 0.25 -5.80
N MET A 120 -2.60 0.38 -6.06
CA MET A 120 -1.61 0.79 -5.07
C MET A 120 -0.92 2.09 -5.46
N ASP A 121 -0.39 2.78 -4.47
CA ASP A 121 0.41 3.99 -4.64
C ASP A 121 1.54 4.02 -3.60
N THR A 122 2.50 4.93 -3.74
CA THR A 122 3.53 5.11 -2.73
C THR A 122 2.93 5.63 -1.42
N LEU A 123 3.53 5.25 -0.30
CA LEU A 123 3.16 5.79 1.01
C LEU A 123 3.37 7.31 1.06
N GLU A 124 4.39 7.81 0.34
CA GLU A 124 4.64 9.24 0.15
C GLU A 124 3.41 9.96 -0.41
N ASN A 125 2.89 9.51 -1.56
CA ASN A 125 1.70 10.09 -2.19
C ASN A 125 0.48 10.04 -1.27
N GLN A 126 0.31 8.94 -0.53
CA GLN A 126 -0.80 8.82 0.43
C GLN A 126 -0.68 9.85 1.55
N LEU A 127 0.52 10.07 2.08
CA LEU A 127 0.78 11.06 3.12
C LEU A 127 0.54 12.48 2.64
N GLU A 128 0.94 12.82 1.42
CA GLU A 128 0.68 14.14 0.82
C GLU A 128 -0.83 14.41 0.67
N ILE A 129 -1.59 13.42 0.19
CA ILE A 129 -3.06 13.54 0.06
C ILE A 129 -3.72 13.78 1.44
N ASN A 130 -3.28 13.05 2.46
CA ASN A 130 -3.83 13.18 3.82
C ASN A 130 -3.46 14.53 4.46
N GLN A 131 -2.25 15.03 4.22
CA GLN A 131 -1.84 16.37 4.69
C GLN A 131 -2.65 17.47 4.00
N ASN A 132 -2.90 17.38 2.69
CA ASN A 132 -3.68 18.36 1.95
C ASN A 132 -5.17 18.38 2.37
N ARG A 133 -5.75 17.23 2.72
CA ARG A 133 -7.13 17.14 3.25
C ARG A 133 -7.29 17.73 4.66
N GLY A 134 -6.20 17.90 5.41
CA GLY A 134 -6.20 18.51 6.74
C GLY A 134 -6.39 20.04 6.76
N TYR A 135 -6.35 20.70 5.60
CA TYR A 135 -6.48 22.17 5.47
C TYR A 135 -7.88 22.66 5.07
N GLU A 136 -8.89 21.77 5.02
CA GLU A 136 -10.29 22.15 4.78
C GLU A 136 -11.08 22.33 6.11
N TYR A 137 -10.64 23.23 6.99
CA TYR A 137 -11.46 23.74 8.11
C TYR A 137 -11.14 25.20 8.43
#